data_AF-A0A7L3Q8S4-F1
#
_entry.id   AF-A0A7L3Q8S4-F1
#
_cell.length_a   1.000
_cell.length_b   1.000
_cell.length_c   1.000
_cell.angle_alpha   90.00
_cell.angle_beta   90.00
_cell.angle_gamma   90.00
#
_symmetry.space_group_name_H-M   'P 1'
#
loop_
_entity.id
_entity.type
_entity.pdbx_description
1 polymer ?
#
loop_
_entity_poly.entity_id
_entity_poly.type
_entity_poly.pdbx_seq_one_letter_code
_entity_poly.pdbx_strand_id
1 'polypeptide(L)'
;QPSPAPSQAWPCPRCTFLNPGHAPSCDVCGTDHAPSDDITITETKPTSGSGPAHSSIETSTSCSGQITSGSETGTSCLGSASSALLPVTSGLGLGTSGFSPAPSRDALRQRKLREDGRRVVALVRAAESQGLPPESLGPAPFSQIPEASGPSPDLDSLIRHFRSHLRGVLKALQEEGPKQEVGGASLGPFSLAEAAWAWLEGDGDFEHARRVLIGRRKQQLHLLSSLGFPEPGPAAAALQRQQGSHWGALQQLQQHKLR
;
A
#
# COMPACT_ATOMS: atom_id res chain seq x y z
N GLN A 1 -23.43 -36.23 -25.70
CA GLN A 1 -22.56 -35.82 -24.58
C GLN A 1 -22.67 -34.31 -24.44
N PRO A 2 -23.21 -33.76 -23.34
CA PRO A 2 -23.26 -32.32 -23.14
C PRO A 2 -21.85 -31.78 -22.85
N SER A 3 -21.48 -30.66 -23.48
CA SER A 3 -20.21 -29.96 -23.24
C SER A 3 -20.17 -29.43 -21.79
N PRO A 4 -19.01 -29.50 -21.09
CA PRO A 4 -18.89 -28.94 -19.74
C PRO A 4 -19.11 -27.42 -19.77
N ALA A 5 -19.88 -26.92 -18.81
CA ALA A 5 -20.15 -25.49 -18.64
C ALA A 5 -18.83 -24.71 -18.47
N PRO A 6 -18.72 -23.47 -19.00
CA PRO A 6 -17.52 -22.65 -18.80
C PRO A 6 -17.37 -22.31 -17.32
N SER A 7 -16.27 -22.74 -16.70
CA SER A 7 -15.93 -22.39 -15.32
C SER A 7 -15.82 -20.86 -15.19
N GLN A 8 -16.68 -20.25 -14.36
CA GLN A 8 -16.72 -18.81 -14.17
C GLN A 8 -15.43 -18.31 -13.50
N ALA A 9 -14.85 -17.22 -14.01
CA ALA A 9 -13.67 -16.58 -13.41
C ALA A 9 -14.01 -16.01 -12.02
N TRP A 10 -13.06 -16.05 -11.08
CA TRP A 10 -13.28 -15.64 -9.69
C TRP A 10 -12.32 -14.50 -9.27
N PRO A 11 -12.80 -13.46 -8.56
CA PRO A 11 -11.94 -12.39 -8.05
C PRO A 11 -11.22 -12.85 -6.79
N CYS A 12 -9.89 -12.65 -6.74
CA CYS A 12 -9.09 -12.97 -5.56
C CYS A 12 -9.50 -12.10 -4.36
N PRO A 13 -9.78 -12.67 -3.18
CA PRO A 13 -10.19 -11.90 -2.01
C PRO A 13 -9.05 -11.03 -1.44
N ARG A 14 -7.78 -11.33 -1.75
CA ARG A 14 -6.63 -10.54 -1.28
C ARG A 14 -6.17 -9.44 -2.21
N CYS A 15 -6.15 -9.68 -3.52
CA CYS A 15 -5.60 -8.73 -4.49
C CYS A 15 -6.58 -8.34 -5.61
N THR A 16 -7.83 -8.80 -5.54
CA THR A 16 -8.92 -8.52 -6.52
C THR A 16 -8.68 -9.02 -7.95
N PHE A 17 -7.58 -9.72 -8.19
CA PHE A 17 -7.25 -10.29 -9.49
C PHE A 17 -8.28 -11.35 -9.92
N LEU A 18 -8.79 -11.25 -11.15
CA LEU A 18 -9.72 -12.22 -11.73
C LEU A 18 -8.95 -13.44 -12.25
N ASN A 19 -9.02 -14.53 -11.49
CA ASN A 19 -8.42 -15.82 -11.83
C ASN A 19 -9.33 -16.63 -12.75
N PRO A 20 -8.77 -17.48 -13.63
CA PRO A 20 -9.54 -18.47 -14.36
C PRO A 20 -10.33 -19.39 -13.41
N GLY A 21 -11.53 -19.83 -13.81
CA GLY A 21 -12.40 -20.63 -12.94
C GLY A 21 -11.81 -21.98 -12.49
N HIS A 22 -10.82 -22.50 -13.20
CA HIS A 22 -10.10 -23.74 -12.85
C HIS A 22 -8.83 -23.51 -12.03
N ALA A 23 -8.44 -22.26 -11.78
CA ALA A 23 -7.24 -21.94 -11.01
C ALA A 23 -7.49 -22.23 -9.52
N PRO A 24 -6.72 -23.14 -8.89
CA PRO A 24 -6.90 -23.51 -7.47
C PRO A 24 -6.42 -22.42 -6.51
N SER A 25 -5.57 -21.52 -6.99
CA SER A 25 -4.99 -20.41 -6.22
C SER A 25 -4.80 -19.20 -7.12
N CYS A 26 -4.61 -18.03 -6.53
CA CYS A 26 -4.43 -16.80 -7.27
C CYS A 26 -3.06 -16.73 -7.94
N ASP A 27 -3.03 -16.52 -9.26
CA ASP A 27 -1.78 -16.44 -10.04
C ASP A 27 -0.85 -15.28 -9.62
N VAL A 28 -1.39 -14.26 -8.95
CA VAL A 28 -0.64 -13.06 -8.55
C VAL A 28 -0.07 -13.17 -7.15
N CYS A 29 -0.87 -13.63 -6.19
CA CYS A 29 -0.52 -13.60 -4.77
C CYS A 29 -0.52 -14.97 -4.07
N GLY A 30 -0.86 -16.04 -4.81
CA GLY A 30 -0.91 -17.41 -4.30
C GLY A 30 -2.05 -17.70 -3.32
N THR A 31 -3.01 -16.78 -3.13
CA THR A 31 -4.16 -17.00 -2.24
C THR A 31 -5.08 -18.06 -2.82
N ASP A 32 -5.41 -19.08 -2.05
CA ASP A 32 -6.27 -20.18 -2.50
C ASP A 32 -7.68 -19.70 -2.90
N HIS A 33 -8.24 -20.37 -3.91
CA HIS A 33 -9.65 -20.25 -4.25
C HIS A 33 -10.44 -20.99 -3.17
N ALA A 34 -10.99 -20.27 -2.20
CA ALA A 34 -11.90 -20.88 -1.24
C ALA A 34 -13.08 -21.49 -2.03
N PRO A 35 -13.33 -22.81 -1.91
CA PRO A 35 -14.53 -23.38 -2.49
C PRO A 35 -15.73 -22.74 -1.81
N SER A 36 -16.68 -22.23 -2.59
CA SER A 36 -17.99 -21.83 -2.07
C SER A 36 -18.65 -23.09 -1.49
N ASP A 37 -18.56 -23.28 -0.18
CA ASP A 37 -19.37 -24.28 0.51
C ASP A 37 -20.85 -23.94 0.29
N ASP A 38 -21.50 -24.80 -0.47
CA ASP A 38 -22.94 -24.83 -0.69
C ASP A 38 -23.64 -24.98 0.67
N ILE A 39 -24.33 -23.92 1.11
CA ILE A 39 -25.16 -23.93 2.31
C ILE A 39 -26.38 -24.81 2.02
N THR A 40 -26.21 -26.11 2.17
CA THR A 40 -27.33 -27.06 2.28
C THR A 40 -27.95 -26.90 3.66
N ILE A 41 -29.01 -26.09 3.74
CA ILE A 41 -29.92 -26.07 4.89
C ILE A 41 -30.59 -27.44 4.96
N THR A 42 -30.12 -28.29 5.87
CA THR A 42 -30.91 -29.40 6.41
C THR A 42 -31.03 -29.23 7.91
N GLU A 43 -32.17 -28.68 8.30
CA GLU A 43 -32.64 -28.63 9.67
C GLU A 43 -33.18 -30.03 10.05
N THR A 44 -32.65 -30.66 11.09
CA THR A 44 -33.44 -31.50 12.02
C THR A 44 -32.70 -31.77 13.35
N LYS A 45 -33.17 -31.00 14.34
CA LYS A 45 -33.45 -31.36 15.76
C LYS A 45 -32.30 -31.40 16.80
N PRO A 46 -32.51 -30.78 18.00
CA PRO A 46 -31.49 -30.62 19.04
C PRO A 46 -31.55 -31.72 20.11
N THR A 47 -30.41 -32.00 20.77
CA THR A 47 -30.37 -32.57 22.13
C THR A 47 -29.04 -32.22 22.83
N SER A 48 -29.15 -31.26 23.76
CA SER A 48 -28.57 -31.19 25.11
C SER A 48 -27.10 -31.52 25.43
N GLY A 49 -26.44 -30.52 26.01
CA GLY A 49 -25.47 -30.61 27.12
C GLY A 49 -24.00 -30.72 26.69
N SER A 50 -23.03 -29.98 27.21
CA SER A 50 -22.90 -29.05 28.35
C SER A 50 -21.63 -28.19 28.09
N GLY A 51 -21.56 -26.96 28.62
CA GLY A 51 -20.56 -25.90 28.28
C GLY A 51 -19.12 -26.10 28.82
N PRO A 52 -18.35 -25.03 29.16
CA PRO A 52 -18.60 -23.60 28.97
C PRO A 52 -17.40 -22.76 28.44
N ALA A 53 -17.76 -21.54 27.99
CA ALA A 53 -17.08 -20.24 28.15
C ALA A 53 -15.60 -20.06 27.76
N HIS A 54 -15.36 -19.14 26.82
CA HIS A 54 -14.70 -17.86 27.14
C HIS A 54 -15.17 -16.77 26.15
N SER A 55 -15.74 -15.70 26.69
CA SER A 55 -16.26 -14.56 25.93
C SER A 55 -15.14 -13.54 25.69
N SER A 56 -15.09 -12.98 24.48
CA SER A 56 -14.58 -11.64 24.26
C SER A 56 -15.58 -10.88 23.38
N ILE A 57 -16.06 -9.80 23.98
CA ILE A 57 -17.03 -8.84 23.50
C ILE A 57 -16.36 -8.00 22.42
N GLU A 58 -16.94 -7.90 21.23
CA GLU A 58 -16.76 -6.71 20.38
C GLU A 58 -18.10 -6.20 19.86
N THR A 59 -18.34 -4.96 20.24
CA THR A 59 -19.52 -4.13 20.04
C THR A 59 -19.65 -3.77 18.56
N SER A 60 -20.71 -4.26 17.90
CA SER A 60 -21.04 -3.88 16.54
C SER A 60 -21.65 -2.48 16.51
N THR A 61 -20.83 -1.48 16.19
CA THR A 61 -21.28 -0.13 15.86
C THR A 61 -21.90 -0.13 14.46
N SER A 62 -23.22 0.03 14.45
CA SER A 62 -24.04 0.31 13.27
C SER A 62 -23.67 1.66 12.65
N CYS A 63 -23.32 1.67 11.37
CA CYS A 63 -23.31 2.89 10.56
C CYS A 63 -24.40 2.82 9.48
N SER A 64 -25.48 3.54 9.75
CA SER A 64 -26.53 3.87 8.79
C SER A 64 -25.97 4.80 7.71
N GLY A 65 -26.00 4.37 6.45
CA GLY A 65 -25.77 5.25 5.30
C GLY A 65 -27.06 5.97 4.92
N GLN A 66 -27.14 7.27 5.23
CA GLN A 66 -28.15 8.16 4.65
C GLN A 66 -27.84 8.38 3.17
N ILE A 67 -28.82 8.09 2.31
CA ILE A 67 -28.82 8.49 0.90
C ILE A 67 -29.37 9.92 0.84
N THR A 68 -28.56 10.88 0.41
CA THR A 68 -29.03 12.21 0.02
C THR A 68 -29.20 12.27 -1.50
N SER A 69 -30.45 12.53 -1.90
CA SER A 69 -30.88 12.82 -3.27
C SER A 69 -30.23 14.06 -3.87
N GLY A 70 -30.05 14.06 -5.19
CA GLY A 70 -29.56 15.19 -5.99
C GLY A 70 -29.86 15.02 -7.49
N SER A 71 -31.13 15.27 -7.80
CA SER A 71 -31.84 15.43 -9.09
C SER A 71 -31.08 15.96 -10.32
N GLU A 72 -31.25 15.20 -11.43
CA GLU A 72 -31.71 15.59 -12.79
C GLU A 72 -30.93 16.61 -13.64
N THR A 73 -30.43 16.13 -14.79
CA THR A 73 -30.81 16.67 -16.12
C THR A 73 -30.85 15.53 -17.13
N GLY A 74 -32.02 15.28 -17.71
CA GLY A 74 -32.21 14.29 -18.77
C GLY A 74 -32.03 14.90 -20.16
N THR A 75 -31.54 14.11 -21.12
CA THR A 75 -31.84 14.33 -22.55
C THR A 75 -31.74 13.03 -23.35
N SER A 76 -32.92 12.51 -23.70
CA SER A 76 -33.34 11.72 -24.88
C SER A 76 -32.43 10.69 -25.55
N CYS A 77 -32.98 9.48 -25.64
CA CYS A 77 -32.63 8.41 -26.56
C CYS A 77 -33.34 8.62 -27.93
N LEU A 78 -32.56 8.68 -29.02
CA LEU A 78 -32.96 8.41 -30.43
C LEU A 78 -31.64 7.95 -31.09
N GLY A 79 -31.47 6.75 -31.65
CA GLY A 79 -32.27 6.09 -32.67
C GLY A 79 -31.40 5.99 -33.92
N SER A 80 -30.91 4.78 -34.25
CA SER A 80 -30.59 4.39 -35.64
C SER A 80 -30.39 2.88 -35.71
N ALA A 81 -31.51 2.21 -35.99
CA ALA A 81 -31.50 0.92 -36.63
C ALA A 81 -31.08 1.10 -38.09
N SER A 82 -30.17 0.26 -38.57
CA SER A 82 -30.09 -0.09 -39.99
C SER A 82 -29.96 -1.61 -40.07
N SER A 83 -31.09 -2.25 -40.37
CA SER A 83 -31.14 -3.62 -40.85
C SER A 83 -31.06 -3.66 -42.37
N ALA A 84 -30.51 -4.77 -42.86
CA ALA A 84 -30.55 -5.30 -44.22
C ALA A 84 -29.63 -4.58 -45.23
N LEU A 85 -28.86 -5.28 -46.07
CA LEU A 85 -29.25 -6.41 -46.92
C LEU A 85 -28.04 -7.33 -47.23
N LEU A 86 -28.30 -8.64 -47.37
CA LEU A 86 -27.50 -9.58 -48.16
C LEU A 86 -27.80 -9.34 -49.66
N PRO A 87 -26.91 -9.71 -50.61
CA PRO A 87 -26.94 -11.09 -51.13
C PRO A 87 -25.57 -11.74 -51.50
N VAL A 88 -25.56 -13.06 -51.37
CA VAL A 88 -24.85 -14.14 -52.12
C VAL A 88 -24.14 -13.68 -53.42
N THR A 89 -22.87 -14.05 -53.71
CA THR A 89 -22.45 -15.34 -54.31
C THR A 89 -20.97 -15.74 -54.06
N SER A 90 -20.79 -17.02 -53.72
CA SER A 90 -19.81 -18.01 -54.21
C SER A 90 -18.29 -17.74 -54.26
N GLY A 91 -17.55 -18.59 -53.53
CA GLY A 91 -16.51 -19.42 -54.17
C GLY A 91 -15.05 -19.27 -53.70
N LEU A 92 -14.62 -20.27 -52.92
CA LEU A 92 -13.26 -20.83 -52.82
C LEU A 92 -12.17 -20.03 -52.08
N GLY A 93 -11.45 -20.75 -51.20
CA GLY A 93 -10.06 -20.41 -50.89
C GLY A 93 -9.72 -20.34 -49.41
N LEU A 94 -9.66 -21.50 -48.78
CA LEU A 94 -8.82 -21.87 -47.63
C LEU A 94 -7.67 -20.89 -47.33
N GLY A 95 -7.69 -20.33 -46.12
CA GLY A 95 -6.61 -19.49 -45.60
C GLY A 95 -6.99 -18.80 -44.31
N THR A 96 -7.47 -19.54 -43.29
CA THR A 96 -7.62 -18.99 -41.93
C THR A 96 -6.23 -18.80 -41.31
N SER A 97 -5.46 -17.85 -41.84
CA SER A 97 -4.32 -17.26 -41.14
C SER A 97 -4.88 -16.42 -40.02
N GLY A 98 -4.57 -16.81 -38.79
CA GLY A 98 -5.19 -16.34 -37.56
C GLY A 98 -5.19 -14.83 -37.41
N PHE A 99 -6.35 -14.21 -37.63
CA PHE A 99 -6.66 -12.92 -37.04
C PHE A 99 -7.00 -13.17 -35.57
N SER A 100 -6.00 -13.07 -34.70
CA SER A 100 -6.27 -12.95 -33.27
C SER A 100 -7.08 -11.68 -33.04
N PRO A 101 -8.21 -11.74 -32.31
CA PRO A 101 -8.96 -10.53 -31.95
C PRO A 101 -8.02 -9.55 -31.26
N ALA A 102 -8.06 -8.28 -31.65
CA ALA A 102 -7.27 -7.25 -30.97
C ALA A 102 -7.59 -7.31 -29.47
N PRO A 103 -6.57 -7.33 -28.59
CA PRO A 103 -6.77 -7.50 -27.17
C PRO A 103 -7.66 -6.37 -26.65
N SER A 104 -8.66 -6.72 -25.83
CA SER A 104 -9.54 -5.73 -25.23
C SER A 104 -8.74 -4.73 -24.38
N ARG A 105 -9.28 -3.53 -24.20
CA ARG A 105 -8.66 -2.49 -23.34
C ARG A 105 -8.38 -3.02 -21.92
N ASP A 106 -9.26 -3.88 -21.42
CA ASP A 106 -9.09 -4.53 -20.12
C ASP A 106 -7.97 -5.57 -20.14
N ALA A 107 -7.81 -6.34 -21.21
CA ALA A 107 -6.69 -7.26 -21.36
C ALA A 107 -5.34 -6.51 -21.37
N LEU A 108 -5.29 -5.33 -22.02
CA LEU A 108 -4.11 -4.47 -22.00
C LEU A 108 -3.83 -3.92 -20.60
N ARG A 109 -4.87 -3.41 -19.91
CA ARG A 109 -4.76 -2.93 -18.52
C ARG A 109 -4.24 -4.03 -17.59
N GLN A 110 -4.81 -5.23 -17.67
CA GLN A 110 -4.38 -6.36 -16.86
C GLN A 110 -2.95 -6.81 -17.18
N ARG A 111 -2.54 -6.78 -18.45
CA ARG A 111 -1.15 -7.07 -18.84
C ARG A 111 -0.18 -6.08 -18.20
N LYS A 112 -0.49 -4.78 -18.27
CA LYS A 112 0.31 -3.72 -17.66
C LYS A 112 0.40 -3.91 -16.15
N LEU A 113 -0.73 -4.14 -15.46
CA LEU A 113 -0.74 -4.39 -14.02
C LEU A 113 0.10 -5.61 -13.62
N ARG A 114 0.05 -6.70 -14.39
CA ARG A 114 0.89 -7.89 -14.14
C ARG A 114 2.37 -7.55 -14.29
N GLU A 115 2.74 -6.84 -15.35
CA GLU A 115 4.14 -6.49 -15.61
C GLU A 115 4.69 -5.49 -14.58
N ASP A 116 3.91 -4.46 -14.24
CA ASP A 116 4.23 -3.51 -13.17
C ASP A 116 4.38 -4.24 -11.82
N GLY A 117 3.45 -5.14 -11.50
CA GLY A 117 3.50 -5.95 -10.28
C GLY A 117 4.74 -6.85 -10.20
N ARG A 118 5.14 -7.52 -11.30
CA ARG A 118 6.38 -8.32 -11.33
C ARG A 118 7.61 -7.46 -11.07
N ARG A 119 7.68 -6.27 -11.68
CA ARG A 119 8.80 -5.34 -11.48
C ARG A 119 8.89 -4.88 -10.02
N VAL A 120 7.75 -4.58 -9.40
CA VAL A 120 7.67 -4.23 -7.97
C VAL A 120 8.23 -5.36 -7.11
N VAL A 121 7.74 -6.59 -7.31
CA VAL A 121 8.16 -7.75 -6.52
C VAL A 121 9.65 -8.04 -6.69
N ALA A 122 10.18 -7.92 -7.91
CA ALA A 122 11.61 -8.10 -8.17
C ALA A 122 12.46 -7.06 -7.42
N LEU A 123 12.04 -5.79 -7.44
CA LEU A 123 12.71 -4.71 -6.72
C LEU A 123 12.68 -4.94 -5.20
N VAL A 124 11.52 -5.30 -4.65
CA VAL A 124 11.37 -5.59 -3.21
C VAL A 124 12.27 -6.74 -2.80
N ARG A 125 12.23 -7.88 -3.50
CA ARG A 125 13.08 -9.04 -3.18
C ARG A 125 14.57 -8.69 -3.25
N ALA A 126 14.97 -7.89 -4.24
CA ALA A 126 16.36 -7.47 -4.35
C ALA A 126 16.77 -6.50 -3.23
N ALA A 127 15.90 -5.56 -2.85
CA ALA A 127 16.10 -4.69 -1.70
C ALA A 127 16.22 -5.50 -0.38
N GLU A 128 15.32 -6.45 -0.16
CA GLU A 128 15.31 -7.35 1.00
C GLU A 128 16.56 -8.22 1.07
N SER A 129 17.01 -8.78 -0.07
CA SER A 129 18.25 -9.56 -0.14
C SER A 129 19.49 -8.75 0.28
N GLN A 130 19.38 -7.42 0.24
CA GLN A 130 20.42 -6.49 0.68
C GLN A 130 20.07 -5.76 2.00
N GLY A 131 19.09 -6.28 2.76
CA GLY A 131 18.72 -5.83 4.10
C GLY A 131 17.88 -4.55 4.17
N LEU A 132 17.26 -4.11 3.07
CA LEU A 132 16.36 -2.95 3.06
C LEU A 132 14.91 -3.40 3.23
N PRO A 133 14.15 -2.86 4.19
CA PRO A 133 12.75 -3.20 4.37
C PRO A 133 11.91 -2.53 3.26
N PRO A 134 10.84 -3.18 2.74
CA PRO A 134 10.12 -2.71 1.55
C PRO A 134 9.49 -1.33 1.71
N GLU A 135 9.12 -0.96 2.93
CA GLU A 135 8.52 0.32 3.30
C GLU A 135 9.51 1.48 3.10
N SER A 136 10.81 1.20 3.20
CA SER A 136 11.83 2.21 2.95
C SER A 136 11.80 2.74 1.52
N LEU A 137 11.36 1.90 0.55
CA LEU A 137 11.26 2.25 -0.86
C LEU A 137 10.28 3.39 -1.14
N GLY A 138 9.34 3.63 -0.23
CA GLY A 138 8.29 4.63 -0.37
C GLY A 138 7.31 4.33 -1.52
N PRO A 139 6.32 5.20 -1.74
CA PRO A 139 5.33 5.12 -2.82
C PRO A 139 5.95 5.53 -4.17
N ALA A 140 7.13 6.16 -4.16
CA ALA A 140 7.72 6.82 -5.31
C ALA A 140 8.97 6.18 -5.97
N PRO A 141 9.21 4.85 -5.98
CA PRO A 141 10.22 4.28 -6.86
C PRO A 141 9.65 3.99 -8.27
N PHE A 142 8.32 3.80 -8.42
CA PHE A 142 7.74 3.15 -9.61
C PHE A 142 7.57 4.06 -10.83
N SER A 143 7.33 5.36 -10.62
CA SER A 143 7.24 6.33 -11.73
C SER A 143 8.60 6.66 -12.37
N GLN A 144 9.69 6.26 -11.71
CA GLN A 144 11.08 6.49 -12.16
C GLN A 144 11.77 5.21 -12.62
N ILE A 145 11.12 4.05 -12.55
CA ILE A 145 11.62 2.84 -13.21
C ILE A 145 11.56 3.14 -14.70
N PRO A 146 12.70 3.17 -15.42
CA PRO A 146 12.68 3.42 -16.85
C PRO A 146 11.67 2.50 -17.52
N GLU A 147 10.74 3.06 -18.29
CA GLU A 147 9.92 2.23 -19.18
C GLU A 147 10.86 1.40 -20.04
N ALA A 148 10.54 0.11 -20.22
CA ALA A 148 11.42 -0.91 -20.80
C ALA A 148 11.67 -0.73 -22.32
N SER A 149 11.95 0.49 -22.74
CA SER A 149 12.41 0.88 -24.06
C SER A 149 13.94 0.96 -24.05
N GLY A 150 14.61 -0.11 -23.60
CA GLY A 150 16.07 -0.20 -23.49
C GLY A 150 16.52 -1.49 -22.82
N PRO A 151 17.83 -1.85 -22.87
CA PRO A 151 18.36 -3.00 -22.15
C PRO A 151 17.99 -2.86 -20.67
N SER A 152 17.50 -3.94 -20.06
CA SER A 152 16.94 -3.96 -18.71
C SER A 152 17.81 -3.13 -17.75
N PRO A 153 17.26 -2.13 -17.04
CA PRO A 153 18.04 -1.38 -16.08
C PRO A 153 18.63 -2.37 -15.07
N ASP A 154 19.95 -2.34 -14.94
CA ASP A 154 20.67 -3.15 -13.95
C ASP A 154 20.06 -2.88 -12.57
N LEU A 155 19.44 -3.91 -11.99
CA LEU A 155 18.70 -3.81 -10.74
C LEU A 155 19.59 -3.30 -9.61
N ASP A 156 20.89 -3.63 -9.65
CA ASP A 156 21.89 -3.12 -8.70
C ASP A 156 22.12 -1.61 -8.86
N SER A 157 22.04 -1.08 -10.08
CA SER A 157 22.13 0.35 -10.34
C SER A 157 20.90 1.11 -9.81
N LEU A 158 19.70 0.53 -9.93
CA LEU A 158 18.48 1.08 -9.34
C LEU A 158 18.54 1.08 -7.80
N ILE A 159 19.01 0.00 -7.19
CA ILE A 159 19.16 -0.09 -5.73
C ILE A 159 20.21 0.91 -5.22
N ARG A 160 21.33 1.08 -5.94
CA ARG A 160 22.34 2.11 -5.61
C ARG A 160 21.77 3.52 -5.71
N HIS A 161 21.01 3.82 -6.77
CA HIS A 161 20.35 5.10 -6.93
C HIS A 161 19.37 5.37 -5.78
N PHE A 162 18.52 4.38 -5.46
CA PHE A 162 17.57 4.46 -4.37
C PHE A 162 18.25 4.74 -3.02
N ARG A 163 19.34 4.03 -2.69
CA ARG A 163 20.12 4.27 -1.47
C ARG A 163 20.71 5.67 -1.41
N SER A 164 21.22 6.17 -2.54
CA SER A 164 21.76 7.53 -2.62
C SER A 164 20.65 8.56 -2.38
N HIS A 165 19.50 8.37 -3.03
CA HIS A 165 18.32 9.21 -2.86
C HIS A 165 17.83 9.20 -1.40
N LEU A 166 17.61 8.03 -0.82
CA LEU A 166 17.18 7.86 0.57
C LEU A 166 18.15 8.55 1.54
N ARG A 167 19.47 8.36 1.36
CA ARG A 167 20.48 9.03 2.19
C ARG A 167 20.37 10.56 2.06
N GLY A 168 20.17 11.08 0.86
CA GLY A 168 19.98 12.50 0.61
C GLY A 168 18.73 13.05 1.30
N VAL A 169 17.61 12.33 1.19
CA VAL A 169 16.34 12.69 1.81
C VAL A 169 16.40 12.67 3.32
N LEU A 170 16.96 11.62 3.93
CA LEU A 170 17.14 11.53 5.38
C LEU A 170 18.02 12.66 5.90
N LYS A 171 19.11 12.99 5.18
CA LYS A 171 19.97 14.12 5.52
C LYS A 171 19.22 15.45 5.41
N ALA A 172 18.40 15.63 4.37
CA ALA A 172 17.56 16.80 4.23
C ALA A 172 16.54 16.91 5.39
N LEU A 173 15.92 15.81 5.84
CA LEU A 173 15.04 15.82 7.02
C LEU A 173 15.78 16.19 8.31
N GLN A 174 17.06 15.83 8.45
CA GLN A 174 17.88 16.25 9.59
C GLN A 174 18.24 17.74 9.54
N GLU A 175 18.54 18.26 8.35
CA GLU A 175 19.00 19.65 8.13
C GLU A 175 17.84 20.66 8.04
N GLU A 176 16.68 20.26 7.52
CA GLU A 176 15.43 21.04 7.55
C GLU A 176 14.79 21.09 8.94
N GLY A 177 15.42 20.44 9.93
CA GLY A 177 15.14 20.66 11.33
C GLY A 177 15.53 22.05 11.83
N PRO A 178 14.97 22.42 12.98
CA PRO A 178 14.16 23.63 13.16
C PRO A 178 14.84 24.89 12.59
N LYS A 179 14.41 25.33 11.41
CA LYS A 179 14.47 26.76 11.08
C LYS A 179 13.71 27.50 12.18
N GLN A 180 14.47 28.24 12.97
CA GLN A 180 14.09 28.90 14.20
C GLN A 180 12.78 29.70 14.01
N GLU A 181 11.68 29.15 14.50
CA GLU A 181 10.41 29.89 14.59
C GLU A 181 10.62 31.01 15.63
N VAL A 182 10.48 32.25 15.20
CA VAL A 182 10.47 33.44 16.07
C VAL A 182 9.38 33.22 17.13
N GLY A 183 9.79 32.82 18.35
CA GLY A 183 8.91 32.61 19.50
C GLY A 183 8.56 31.15 19.85
N GLY A 184 9.10 30.14 19.16
CA GLY A 184 8.86 28.72 19.44
C GLY A 184 10.06 27.98 20.05
N ALA A 185 9.84 27.13 21.05
CA ALA A 185 10.89 26.34 21.71
C ALA A 185 11.78 25.60 20.69
N SER A 186 13.10 25.77 20.80
CA SER A 186 14.08 25.14 19.91
C SER A 186 13.96 23.61 19.99
N LEU A 187 13.62 22.97 18.86
CA LEU A 187 13.50 21.50 18.77
C LEU A 187 14.85 20.78 18.77
N GLY A 188 15.92 21.54 18.59
CA GLY A 188 17.29 21.05 18.41
C GLY A 188 17.45 20.17 17.16
N PRO A 189 18.68 19.69 16.92
CA PRO A 189 18.97 18.81 15.79
C PRO A 189 18.32 17.42 15.94
N PHE A 190 17.87 16.87 14.81
CA PHE A 190 17.30 15.52 14.73
C PHE A 190 18.40 14.46 14.52
N SER A 191 18.20 13.29 15.13
CA SER A 191 19.04 12.13 14.87
C SER A 191 18.65 11.44 13.55
N LEU A 192 19.57 10.64 13.00
CA LEU A 192 19.31 9.88 11.76
C LEU A 192 18.19 8.86 11.98
N ALA A 193 18.11 8.26 13.17
CA ALA A 193 17.06 7.31 13.51
C ALA A 193 15.68 7.96 13.55
N GLU A 194 15.58 9.20 14.06
CA GLU A 194 14.32 9.95 14.06
C GLU A 194 13.87 10.27 12.63
N ALA A 195 14.80 10.72 11.77
CA ALA A 195 14.51 10.99 10.37
C ALA A 195 14.10 9.71 9.62
N ALA A 196 14.78 8.58 9.88
CA ALA A 196 14.47 7.30 9.28
C ALA A 196 13.09 6.78 9.72
N TRP A 197 12.77 6.86 11.01
CA TRP A 197 11.44 6.51 11.50
C TRP A 197 10.36 7.39 10.87
N ALA A 198 10.58 8.70 10.81
CA ALA A 198 9.60 9.62 10.24
C ALA A 198 9.41 9.43 8.73
N TRP A 199 10.46 9.04 8.00
CA TRP A 199 10.36 8.65 6.59
C TRP A 199 9.44 7.44 6.38
N LEU A 200 9.58 6.43 7.24
CA LEU A 200 8.74 5.23 7.20
C LEU A 200 7.29 5.56 7.58
N GLU A 201 7.07 6.32 8.65
CA GLU A 201 5.74 6.73 9.10
C GLU A 201 5.06 7.71 8.13
N GLY A 202 5.86 8.49 7.41
CA GLY A 202 5.41 9.40 6.36
C GLY A 202 5.14 8.71 5.03
N ASP A 203 5.18 7.36 4.98
CA ASP A 203 5.05 6.57 3.76
C ASP A 203 5.94 7.11 2.65
N GLY A 204 7.21 7.38 2.91
CA GLY A 204 8.15 7.91 1.92
C GLY A 204 7.77 9.23 1.24
N ASP A 205 6.81 9.99 1.78
CA ASP A 205 6.55 11.37 1.39
C ASP A 205 7.37 12.32 2.28
N PHE A 206 8.18 13.17 1.65
CA PHE A 206 9.10 14.06 2.37
C PHE A 206 8.36 15.04 3.30
N GLU A 207 7.28 15.65 2.81
CA GLU A 207 6.55 16.68 3.56
C GLU A 207 5.75 16.06 4.71
N HIS A 208 5.18 14.88 4.51
CA HIS A 208 4.52 14.12 5.55
C HIS A 208 5.51 13.67 6.62
N ALA A 209 6.63 13.07 6.21
CA ALA A 209 7.71 12.68 7.10
C ALA A 209 8.20 13.87 7.95
N ARG A 210 8.35 15.06 7.34
CA ARG A 210 8.73 16.28 8.07
C ARG A 210 7.70 16.66 9.14
N ARG A 211 6.40 16.64 8.81
CA ARG A 211 5.32 16.94 9.77
C ARG A 211 5.33 15.96 10.94
N VAL A 212 5.46 14.66 10.66
CA VAL A 212 5.51 13.59 11.65
C VAL A 212 6.72 13.73 12.57
N LEU A 213 7.91 14.00 11.99
CA LEU A 213 9.15 14.22 12.73
C LEU A 213 9.04 15.39 13.72
N ILE A 214 8.57 16.54 13.24
CA ILE A 214 8.39 17.76 14.06
C ILE A 214 7.35 17.53 15.15
N GLY A 215 6.21 16.91 14.80
CA GLY A 215 5.12 16.63 15.73
C GLY A 215 5.57 15.74 16.88
N ARG A 216 6.24 14.62 16.55
CA ARG A 216 6.78 13.70 17.57
C ARG A 216 7.79 14.40 18.48
N ARG A 217 8.70 15.19 17.94
CA ARG A 217 9.71 15.91 18.74
C ARG A 217 9.07 16.90 19.71
N LYS A 218 8.07 17.66 19.26
CA LYS A 218 7.30 18.57 20.11
C LYS A 218 6.64 17.82 21.27
N GLN A 219 6.02 16.68 20.99
CA GLN A 219 5.39 15.84 22.01
C GLN A 219 6.42 15.32 23.03
N GLN A 220 7.59 14.88 22.57
CA GLN A 220 8.65 14.38 23.45
C GLN A 220 9.23 15.48 24.35
N LEU A 221 9.47 16.68 23.81
CA LEU A 221 9.94 17.81 24.60
C LEU A 221 8.88 18.29 25.60
N HIS A 222 7.60 18.29 25.20
CA HIS A 222 6.50 18.60 26.12
C HIS A 222 6.42 17.58 27.26
N LEU A 223 6.55 16.29 26.96
CA LEU A 223 6.59 15.23 27.96
C LEU A 223 7.75 15.43 28.94
N LEU A 224 8.98 15.64 28.44
CA LEU A 224 10.14 15.87 29.30
C LEU A 224 9.98 17.13 30.17
N SER A 225 9.38 18.19 29.62
CA SER A 225 9.02 19.40 30.37
C SER A 225 8.05 19.09 31.52
N SER A 226 6.99 18.32 31.25
CA SER A 226 6.03 17.88 32.28
C SER A 226 6.64 17.01 33.38
N LEU A 227 7.74 16.30 33.07
CA LEU A 227 8.49 15.46 34.01
C LEU A 227 9.56 16.24 34.80
N GLY A 228 9.58 17.57 34.71
CA GLY A 228 10.50 18.44 35.47
C GLY A 228 11.81 18.76 34.74
N PHE A 229 11.84 18.62 33.41
CA PHE A 229 12.96 19.03 32.54
C PHE A 229 12.49 20.09 31.54
N PRO A 230 12.19 21.33 31.99
CA PRO A 230 11.60 22.38 31.16
C PRO A 230 12.57 22.94 30.11
N GLU A 231 13.88 22.75 30.30
CA GLU A 231 14.93 23.26 29.42
C GLU A 231 14.95 22.50 28.08
N PRO A 232 14.54 23.14 26.97
CA PRO A 232 14.37 22.45 25.69
C PRO A 232 15.71 22.05 25.06
N GLY A 233 16.78 22.81 25.31
CA GLY A 233 18.12 22.53 24.76
C GLY A 233 18.72 21.21 25.26
N PRO A 234 18.92 21.02 26.58
CA PRO A 234 19.39 19.77 27.16
C PRO A 234 18.48 18.58 26.84
N ALA A 235 17.15 18.79 26.85
CA ALA A 235 16.18 17.76 26.51
C ALA A 235 16.29 17.32 25.03
N ALA A 236 16.40 18.27 24.10
CA ALA A 236 16.61 17.99 22.68
C ALA A 236 17.96 17.28 22.43
N ALA A 237 19.03 17.71 23.10
CA ALA A 237 20.34 17.05 22.99
C ALA A 237 20.31 15.62 23.55
N ALA A 238 19.59 15.37 24.65
CA ALA A 238 19.39 14.03 25.19
C ALA A 238 18.60 13.15 24.21
N LEU A 239 17.49 13.66 23.66
CA LEU A 239 16.72 12.93 22.64
C LEU A 239 17.56 12.60 21.40
N GLN A 240 18.39 13.54 20.92
CA GLN A 240 19.28 13.28 19.79
C GLN A 240 20.31 12.17 20.11
N ARG A 241 20.98 12.23 21.27
CA ARG A 241 21.95 11.20 21.68
C ARG A 241 21.32 9.83 21.84
N GLN A 242 20.05 9.81 22.25
CA GLN A 242 19.28 8.59 22.49
C GLN A 242 18.42 8.21 21.27
N GLN A 243 18.76 8.72 20.07
CA GLN A 243 18.13 8.34 18.80
C GLN A 243 16.60 8.51 18.80
N GLY A 244 16.09 9.53 19.50
CA GLY A 244 14.65 9.78 19.66
C GLY A 244 13.94 8.90 20.69
N SER A 245 14.67 8.17 21.55
CA SER A 245 14.08 7.42 22.67
C SER A 245 13.72 8.37 23.82
N HIS A 246 12.42 8.49 24.13
CA HIS A 246 11.96 9.32 25.26
C HIS A 246 12.49 8.79 26.60
N TRP A 247 12.59 7.47 26.74
CA TRP A 247 12.99 6.84 28.00
C TRP A 247 14.49 6.97 28.22
N GLY A 248 15.29 6.70 27.17
CA GLY A 248 16.73 6.91 27.21
C GLY A 248 17.09 8.36 27.53
N ALA A 249 16.36 9.31 26.93
CA ALA A 249 16.56 10.73 27.20
C ALA A 249 16.24 11.09 28.66
N LEU A 250 15.11 10.60 29.18
CA LEU A 250 14.71 10.81 30.58
C LEU A 250 15.76 10.26 31.55
N GLN A 251 16.19 9.01 31.35
CA GLN A 251 17.20 8.37 32.18
C GLN A 251 18.52 9.15 32.18
N GLN A 252 18.97 9.61 31.00
CA GLN A 252 20.19 10.41 30.88
C GLN A 252 20.08 11.75 31.62
N LEU A 253 18.93 12.44 31.49
CA LEU A 253 18.68 13.72 32.16
C LEU A 253 18.64 13.56 33.68
N GLN A 254 18.02 12.48 34.18
CA GLN A 254 17.99 12.16 35.60
C GLN A 254 19.39 11.85 36.16
N GLN A 255 20.19 11.05 35.43
CA GLN A 255 21.57 10.75 35.82
C GLN A 255 22.43 12.01 35.96
N HIS A 256 22.24 12.99 35.08
CA HIS A 256 22.96 14.27 35.16
C HIS A 256 22.54 15.14 36.35
N LYS A 257 21.29 15.04 36.83
CA LYS A 257 20.83 15.77 38.02
C LYS A 257 21.31 15.15 39.33
N LEU A 258 21.66 13.87 39.33
CA LEU A 258 22.08 13.11 40.51
C LEU A 258 23.61 13.11 40.73
N ARG A 259 24.38 13.68 39.81
CA ARG A 259 25.84 13.87 39.91
C ARG A 259 26.16 15.29 40.30
#